data_AF-A0A0H3FM41-F1
#
_entry.id   AF-A0A0H3FM41-F1
#
_cell.length_a   1.000
_cell.length_b   1.000
_cell.length_c   1.000
_cell.angle_alpha   90.00
_cell.angle_beta   90.00
_cell.angle_gamma   90.00
#
_symmetry.space_group_name_H-M   'P 1'
#
loop_
_entity.id
_entity.type
_entity.pdbx_description
1 polymer ?
#
loop_
_entity_poly.entity_id
_entity_poly.type
_entity_poly.pdbx_seq_one_letter_code
_entity_poly.pdbx_strand_id
1 'polypeptide(L)'
;MEWKVVDGIFLTPDNLQILKVTAEGDLKFLIWIKSNFEVPLNCMLTPVIDGYIANHDKGHFVAIKKAVPYSLSEWEIVKMAQHSSHSVHIDGVTSDH
;
A
#
# COMPACT_ATOMS: atom_id res chain seq x y z
N MET A 1 -18.40 -2.04 -1.57
CA MET A 1 -18.09 -1.66 -2.96
C MET A 1 -16.76 -2.30 -3.33
N GLU A 2 -16.59 -2.78 -4.56
CA GLU A 2 -15.31 -3.35 -4.99
C GLU A 2 -14.33 -2.26 -5.43
N TRP A 3 -13.03 -2.48 -5.21
CA TRP A 3 -11.96 -1.54 -5.53
C TRP A 3 -10.88 -2.18 -6.38
N LYS A 4 -10.55 -1.57 -7.52
CA LYS A 4 -9.43 -2.01 -8.36
C LYS A 4 -8.14 -1.31 -7.94
N VAL A 5 -7.07 -2.07 -7.74
CA VAL A 5 -5.73 -1.55 -7.46
C VAL A 5 -5.09 -1.03 -8.74
N VAL A 6 -4.64 0.22 -8.72
CA VAL A 6 -4.05 0.89 -9.90
C VAL A 6 -2.61 1.35 -9.70
N ASP A 7 -2.18 1.53 -8.45
CA ASP A 7 -0.81 1.84 -8.08
C ASP A 7 -0.54 1.36 -6.64
N GLY A 8 0.71 1.17 -6.24
CA GLY A 8 1.03 0.62 -4.93
C GLY A 8 2.47 0.81 -4.48
N ILE A 9 2.65 0.96 -3.17
CA ILE A 9 3.94 1.04 -2.50
C ILE A 9 3.97 -0.06 -1.43
N PHE A 10 5.02 -0.88 -1.45
CA PHE A 10 5.29 -1.90 -0.46
C PHE A 10 6.29 -1.39 0.59
N LEU A 11 5.94 -1.46 1.87
CA LEU A 11 6.79 -1.03 2.98
C LEU A 11 7.19 -2.25 3.84
N THR A 12 8.44 -2.68 3.71
CA THR A 12 9.14 -3.60 4.64
C THR A 12 9.69 -2.77 5.80
N PRO A 13 9.25 -2.97 7.06
CA PRO A 13 9.10 -4.29 7.70
C PRO A 13 7.70 -4.67 8.23
N ASP A 14 6.69 -3.82 8.11
CA ASP A 14 5.40 -4.01 8.82
C ASP A 14 4.31 -4.76 8.04
N ASN A 15 4.65 -5.29 6.84
CA ASN A 15 3.69 -5.78 5.84
C ASN A 15 2.58 -4.74 5.56
N LEU A 16 2.95 -3.46 5.63
CA LEU A 16 2.08 -2.35 5.32
C LEU A 16 2.23 -2.03 3.83
N GLN A 17 1.10 -1.95 3.14
CA GLN A 17 1.05 -1.50 1.76
C GLN A 17 0.20 -0.25 1.66
N ILE A 18 0.62 0.67 0.82
CA ILE A 18 -0.16 1.86 0.49
C ILE A 18 -0.58 1.72 -0.95
N LEU A 19 -1.87 1.57 -1.19
CA LEU A 19 -2.42 1.34 -2.51
C LEU A 19 -3.22 2.55 -2.96
N LYS A 20 -3.10 2.88 -4.25
CA LYS A 20 -4.07 3.69 -4.95
C LYS A 20 -5.12 2.78 -5.56
N VAL A 21 -6.38 3.04 -5.25
CA VAL A 21 -7.50 2.26 -5.76
C VAL A 21 -8.56 3.10 -6.46
N THR A 22 -9.27 2.49 -7.41
CA THR A 22 -10.43 3.05 -8.09
C THR A 22 -11.68 2.26 -7.75
N ALA A 23 -12.78 2.94 -7.45
CA ALA A 23 -14.08 2.35 -7.20
C ALA A 23 -15.08 2.75 -8.31
N GLU A 24 -16.32 2.26 -8.19
CA GLU A 24 -17.41 2.67 -9.08
C GLU A 24 -17.58 4.19 -9.11
N GLY A 25 -17.94 4.73 -10.28
CA GLY A 25 -18.06 6.18 -10.49
C GLY A 25 -16.73 6.93 -10.59
N ASP A 26 -15.63 6.23 -10.89
CA ASP A 26 -14.26 6.78 -11.00
C ASP A 26 -13.76 7.46 -9.71
N LEU A 27 -14.32 7.04 -8.57
CA LEU A 27 -13.86 7.46 -7.25
C LEU A 27 -12.47 6.87 -6.99
N LYS A 28 -11.54 7.69 -6.53
CA LYS A 28 -10.15 7.31 -6.28
C LYS A 28 -9.83 7.47 -4.81
N PHE A 29 -9.13 6.49 -4.23
CA PHE A 29 -8.71 6.52 -2.83
C PHE A 29 -7.24 6.12 -2.70
N LEU A 30 -6.61 6.65 -1.65
CA LEU A 30 -5.38 6.11 -1.09
C LEU A 30 -5.73 5.29 0.14
N ILE A 31 -5.30 4.03 0.18
CA ILE A 31 -5.58 3.11 1.27
C ILE A 31 -4.28 2.54 1.85
N TRP A 32 -4.22 2.50 3.18
CA TRP A 32 -3.17 1.80 3.90
C TRP A 32 -3.73 0.47 4.33
N ILE A 33 -3.06 -0.61 3.96
CA ILE A 33 -3.53 -1.96 4.20
C ILE A 33 -2.48 -2.79 4.93
N LYS A 34 -2.97 -3.78 5.68
CA LYS A 34 -2.18 -4.92 6.12
C LYS A 34 -2.80 -6.17 5.54
N SER A 35 -1.98 -6.98 4.89
CA SER A 35 -2.42 -8.22 4.27
C SER A 35 -1.44 -9.35 4.56
N ASN A 36 -1.91 -10.58 4.43
CA ASN A 36 -1.07 -11.77 4.59
C ASN A 36 -0.19 -12.05 3.36
N PHE A 37 -0.59 -11.56 2.18
CA PHE A 37 0.23 -11.57 0.97
C PHE A 37 0.27 -10.18 0.33
N GLU A 38 1.30 -9.90 -0.47
CA GLU A 38 1.38 -8.68 -1.29
C GLU A 38 0.18 -8.59 -2.24
N VAL A 39 -0.40 -7.39 -2.37
CA VAL A 39 -1.54 -7.15 -3.26
C VAL A 39 -1.02 -6.55 -4.58
N PRO A 40 -1.10 -7.29 -5.70
CA PRO A 40 -0.54 -6.82 -6.96
C PRO A 40 -1.40 -5.74 -7.62
N LEU A 41 -0.80 -5.02 -8.57
CA LEU A 41 -1.52 -4.11 -9.46
C LEU A 41 -2.61 -4.84 -10.25
N ASN A 42 -3.68 -4.12 -10.62
CA ASN A 42 -4.88 -4.65 -11.27
C ASN A 42 -5.70 -5.65 -10.44
N CYS A 43 -5.30 -5.92 -9.19
CA CYS A 43 -6.09 -6.74 -8.28
C CYS A 43 -7.46 -6.10 -7.99
N MET A 44 -8.50 -6.93 -7.90
CA MET A 44 -9.81 -6.51 -7.39
C MET A 44 -9.89 -6.79 -5.89
N LEU A 45 -10.25 -5.78 -5.10
CA LEU A 45 -10.56 -5.93 -3.68
C LEU A 45 -12.07 -6.03 -3.53
N THR A 46 -12.53 -7.19 -3.09
CA THR A 46 -13.95 -7.47 -2.88
C THR A 46 -14.26 -7.39 -1.38
N PRO A 47 -15.29 -6.62 -0.96
CA PRO A 47 -15.62 -6.45 0.45
C PRO A 47 -16.13 -7.77 1.07
N VAL A 48 -15.73 -8.00 2.31
CA VAL A 48 -16.24 -9.06 3.21
C VAL A 48 -16.55 -8.45 4.58
N ILE A 49 -17.07 -9.25 5.52
CA ILE A 49 -17.56 -8.76 6.83
C ILE A 49 -16.51 -7.93 7.59
N ASP A 50 -15.24 -8.38 7.59
CA ASP A 50 -14.17 -7.75 8.39
C ASP A 50 -13.10 -7.01 7.57
N GLY A 51 -13.33 -6.81 6.26
CA GLY A 51 -12.33 -6.20 5.39
C GLY A 51 -12.55 -6.51 3.93
N TYR A 52 -11.47 -6.88 3.25
CA TYR A 52 -11.50 -7.21 1.82
C TYR A 52 -10.75 -8.51 1.55
N ILE A 53 -11.09 -9.15 0.43
CA ILE A 53 -10.32 -10.23 -0.17
C ILE A 53 -9.78 -9.77 -1.53
N ALA A 54 -8.55 -10.16 -1.84
CA ALA A 54 -7.91 -9.84 -3.10
C ALA A 54 -8.24 -10.89 -4.18
N ASN A 55 -8.62 -10.45 -5.38
CA ASN A 55 -8.97 -11.28 -6.54
C ASN A 55 -9.98 -12.39 -6.25
N HIS A 56 -10.93 -12.13 -5.35
CA HIS A 56 -11.91 -13.12 -4.87
C HIS A 56 -11.29 -14.36 -4.21
N ASP A 57 -10.00 -14.33 -3.85
CA ASP A 57 -9.32 -15.38 -3.10
C ASP A 57 -9.58 -15.22 -1.61
N LYS A 58 -10.36 -16.14 -1.05
CA LYS A 58 -10.68 -16.17 0.40
C LYS A 58 -9.45 -16.39 1.28
N GLY A 59 -8.35 -16.90 0.73
CA GLY A 59 -7.07 -17.05 1.41
C GLY A 59 -6.26 -15.75 1.48
N HIS A 60 -6.57 -14.74 0.67
CA HIS A 60 -5.80 -13.49 0.59
C HIS A 60 -6.59 -12.33 1.21
N PHE A 61 -6.54 -12.25 2.53
CA PHE A 61 -7.27 -11.24 3.31
C PHE A 61 -6.51 -9.91 3.41
N VAL A 62 -7.26 -8.81 3.30
CA VAL A 62 -6.78 -7.44 3.31
C VAL A 62 -7.53 -6.64 4.36
N ALA A 63 -6.81 -6.19 5.39
CA ALA A 63 -7.33 -5.30 6.42
C ALA A 63 -7.02 -3.83 6.09
N ILE A 64 -8.05 -3.00 5.96
CA ILE A 64 -7.88 -1.55 5.76
C ILE A 64 -7.53 -0.90 7.10
N LYS A 65 -6.41 -0.18 7.15
CA LYS A 65 -5.96 0.60 8.32
C LYS A 65 -6.35 2.06 8.22
N LYS A 66 -6.32 2.61 7.01
CA LYS A 66 -6.72 3.99 6.71
C LYS A 66 -7.18 4.06 5.27
N ALA A 67 -8.16 4.90 4.99
CA ALA A 67 -8.59 5.24 3.64
C ALA A 67 -8.86 6.74 3.57
N VAL A 68 -8.35 7.40 2.53
CA VAL A 68 -8.61 8.83 2.25
C VAL A 68 -8.92 9.01 0.77
N PRO A 69 -9.69 10.03 0.38
CA PRO A 69 -9.85 10.40 -1.03
C PRO A 69 -8.49 10.64 -1.68
N TYR A 70 -8.31 10.22 -2.93
CA TYR A 70 -7.05 10.40 -3.62
C TYR A 70 -6.78 11.88 -3.90
N SER A 71 -5.60 12.35 -3.50
CA SER A 71 -4.97 13.57 -4.01
C SER A 71 -3.60 13.24 -4.59
N LEU A 72 -3.26 13.89 -5.71
CA LEU A 72 -1.91 13.80 -6.27
C LEU A 72 -0.86 14.27 -5.26
N SER A 73 -1.13 15.35 -4.52
CA SER A 73 -0.19 15.88 -3.52
C SER A 73 0.08 14.88 -2.40
N GLU A 74 -0.95 14.21 -1.89
CA GLU A 74 -0.80 13.18 -0.86
C GLU A 74 -0.01 11.99 -1.39
N TRP A 75 -0.25 11.57 -2.63
CA TRP A 75 0.49 10.46 -3.25
C TRP A 75 1.98 10.77 -3.40
N GLU A 76 2.32 11.97 -3.84
CA GLU A 76 3.72 12.39 -3.93
C GLU A 76 4.40 12.43 -2.56
N ILE A 77 3.72 12.94 -1.52
CA ILE A 77 4.25 12.94 -0.15
C ILE A 77 4.55 11.51 0.32
N VAL A 78 3.64 10.55 0.06
CA VAL A 78 3.86 9.15 0.43
C VAL A 78 5.09 8.57 -0.28
N LYS A 79 5.24 8.79 -1.59
CA LYS A 79 6.39 8.32 -2.36
C LYS A 79 7.70 8.93 -1.84
N MET A 80 7.71 10.23 -1.55
CA MET A 80 8.89 10.90 -1.00
C MET A 80 9.29 10.36 0.37
N ALA A 81 8.31 10.08 1.25
CA ALA A 81 8.58 9.49 2.56
C ALA A 81 9.26 8.11 2.44
N GLN A 82 8.87 7.29 1.47
CA GLN A 82 9.53 6.00 1.20
C GLN A 82 11.00 6.17 0.77
N HIS A 83 11.29 7.14 -0.11
CA HIS A 83 12.67 7.40 -0.56
C HIS A 83 13.57 7.91 0.56
N SER A 84 13.04 8.69 1.50
CA SER A 84 13.81 9.21 2.64
C SER A 84 14.16 8.13 3.68
N SER A 85 13.39 7.04 3.77
CA SER A 85 13.67 5.95 4.71
C SER A 85 14.71 4.94 4.20
N HIS A 86 15.10 5.01 2.91
CA HIS A 86 16.14 4.15 2.32
C HIS A 86 17.55 4.75 2.34
N SER A 87 17.75 5.97 2.85
CA SER A 87 19.03 6.70 2.74
C SER A 87 19.93 6.64 3.98
N VAL A 88 19.74 5.71 4.92
CA VAL A 88 20.62 5.60 6.10
C VAL A 88 21.07 4.16 6.34
N HIS A 89 22.02 3.69 5.52
CA HIS A 89 23.01 2.69 5.92
C HIS A 89 24.26 2.84 5.04
N ILE A 90 25.13 3.79 5.39
CA ILE A 90 26.56 3.63 5.12
C ILE A 90 27.20 3.73 6.49
N ASP A 91 27.42 2.56 7.08
CA ASP A 91 28.20 2.40 8.30
C ASP A 91 29.60 2.98 8.09
N GLY A 92 30.06 3.70 9.11
CA GLY A 92 31.40 4.22 9.19
C GLY A 92 32.43 3.10 9.14
N VAL A 93 33.42 3.25 8.27
CA VAL A 93 34.70 2.58 8.42
C VAL A 93 35.69 3.61 8.93
N THR A 94 35.76 3.74 10.26
CA THR A 94 37.00 4.08 10.94
C THR A 94 37.85 2.82 10.99
N SER A 95 39.04 2.87 10.42
CA SER A 95 40.17 2.05 10.85
C SER A 95 41.46 2.74 10.42
N ASP A 96 42.07 3.43 11.39
CA ASP A 96 43.50 3.73 11.41
C ASP A 96 44.30 2.44 11.27
N HIS A 97 45.31 2.43 10.39
CA HIS A 97 46.63 1.80 10.60
C HIS A 97 47.63 2.43 9.62
#